data_AF-P70721-F1
#
_entry.id   AF-P70721-F1
#
_cell.length_a   1.000
_cell.length_b   1.000
_cell.length_c   1.000
_cell.angle_alpha   90.00
_cell.angle_beta   90.00
_cell.angle_gamma   90.00
#
_symmetry.space_group_name_H-M   'P 1'
#
loop_
_entity.id
_entity.type
_entity.pdbx_description
1 polymer ?
#
loop_
_entity_poly.entity_id
_entity_poly.type
_entity_poly.pdbx_seq_one_letter_code
_entity_poly.pdbx_strand_id
1 'polypeptide(L)' 'MAPVDDQVEIPIIEKHVGQILADMGDKIQVMDMDTYETFEMEKPKEEDLASKIRPGAEVEYWTIMGRRKIVRVK' A
#
# COMPACT_ATOMS: atom_id res chain seq x y z
N MET A 1 10.91 -10.03 31.95
CA MET A 1 9.63 -9.35 31.72
C MET A 1 9.97 -7.89 31.49
N ALA A 2 9.69 -7.36 30.30
CA ALA A 2 9.81 -5.92 30.09
C ALA A 2 8.79 -5.20 30.98
N PRO A 3 9.11 -4.02 31.54
CA PRO A 3 8.19 -3.27 32.41
C PRO A 3 6.89 -2.94 31.66
N VAL A 4 5.76 -2.89 32.37
CA VAL A 4 4.44 -2.51 31.79
C VAL A 4 4.30 -0.99 31.61
N ASP A 5 5.35 -0.27 31.99
CA ASP A 5 5.48 1.17 32.15
C ASP A 5 6.34 1.82 31.04
N ASP A 6 6.84 1.04 30.08
CA ASP A 6 7.51 1.56 28.89
C ASP A 6 6.49 2.21 27.92
N GLN A 7 6.80 3.43 27.47
CA GLN A 7 6.01 4.10 26.42
C GLN A 7 6.23 3.40 25.07
N VAL A 8 5.16 2.84 24.52
CA VAL A 8 5.15 2.22 23.19
C VAL A 8 4.67 3.23 22.16
N GLU A 9 5.45 3.46 21.11
CA GLU A 9 5.00 4.26 19.96
C GLU A 9 3.93 3.51 19.18
N ILE A 10 2.75 4.13 19.02
CA ILE A 10 1.65 3.60 18.22
C ILE A 10 1.75 4.20 16.82
N PRO A 11 2.06 3.40 15.78
CA PRO A 11 2.12 3.92 14.42
C PRO A 11 0.71 4.28 13.93
N ILE A 12 0.59 5.46 13.32
CA ILE A 12 -0.64 5.86 12.63
C ILE A 12 -0.66 5.15 11.27
N ILE A 13 -1.80 4.51 10.98
CA ILE A 13 -2.05 3.80 9.72
C ILE A 13 -3.15 4.53 8.96
N GLU A 14 -2.83 5.09 7.80
CA GLU A 14 -3.80 5.72 6.90
C GLU A 14 -4.19 4.72 5.81
N LYS A 15 -5.48 4.62 5.52
CA LYS A 15 -6.03 3.67 4.54
C LYS A 15 -6.60 4.43 3.37
N HIS A 16 -6.17 4.07 2.17
CA HIS A 16 -6.52 4.75 0.94
C HIS A 16 -6.93 3.73 -0.13
N VAL A 17 -7.71 4.21 -1.10
CA VAL A 17 -8.03 3.46 -2.31
C VAL A 17 -7.28 4.08 -3.47
N GLY A 18 -6.59 3.24 -4.23
CA GLY A 18 -5.86 3.66 -5.43
C GLY A 18 -6.21 2.81 -6.64
N GLN A 19 -5.93 3.32 -7.82
CA GLN A 19 -6.03 2.59 -9.07
C GLN A 19 -4.64 2.36 -9.66
N ILE A 20 -4.37 1.14 -10.13
CA ILE A 20 -3.12 0.80 -10.80
C ILE A 20 -3.13 1.37 -12.21
N LEU A 21 -2.14 2.21 -12.53
CA LEU A 21 -1.98 2.77 -13.86
C LEU A 21 -1.10 1.89 -14.74
N ALA A 22 0.02 1.39 -14.19
CA ALA A 22 1.00 0.60 -14.92
C ALA A 22 1.72 -0.41 -14.00
N ASP A 23 2.08 -1.55 -14.56
CA ASP A 23 2.98 -2.53 -13.95
C ASP A 23 4.35 -2.43 -14.65
N MET A 24 5.38 -2.07 -13.91
CA MET A 24 6.76 -1.88 -14.39
C MET A 24 7.66 -3.06 -14.03
N GLY A 25 7.09 -4.20 -13.61
CA GLY A 25 7.83 -5.40 -13.18
C GLY A 25 8.09 -5.37 -11.66
N ASP A 26 9.14 -4.66 -11.24
CA ASP A 26 9.53 -4.57 -9.83
C ASP A 26 8.70 -3.55 -9.04
N LYS A 27 8.17 -2.57 -9.74
CA LYS A 27 7.35 -1.49 -9.21
C LYS A 27 6.04 -1.38 -9.94
N ILE A 28 5.08 -0.75 -9.29
CA ILE A 28 3.77 -0.43 -9.85
C ILE A 28 3.51 1.06 -9.67
N GLN A 29 2.82 1.64 -10.65
CA GLN A 29 2.36 3.03 -10.60
C GLN A 29 0.90 3.03 -10.14
N VAL A 30 0.62 3.76 -9.07
CA VAL A 30 -0.71 3.85 -8.45
C VAL A 30 -1.14 5.31 -8.42
N MET A 31 -2.41 5.55 -8.76
CA MET A 31 -3.09 6.83 -8.55
C MET A 31 -3.97 6.72 -7.32
N ASP A 32 -3.78 7.60 -6.34
CA ASP A 32 -4.72 7.74 -5.21
C ASP A 32 -6.06 8.30 -5.71
N MET A 33 -7.18 7.68 -5.31
CA MET A 33 -8.50 8.09 -5.79
C MET A 33 -9.09 9.29 -5.04
N ASP A 34 -8.52 9.65 -3.88
CA ASP A 34 -8.96 10.82 -3.10
C ASP A 34 -8.19 12.08 -3.52
N THR A 35 -6.87 11.97 -3.67
CA THR A 35 -5.97 13.11 -3.96
C THR A 35 -5.57 13.22 -5.43
N TYR A 36 -5.80 12.17 -6.24
CA TYR A 36 -5.28 12.05 -7.61
C TYR A 36 -3.74 12.10 -7.71
N GLU A 37 -3.04 12.00 -6.58
CA GLU A 37 -1.58 11.88 -6.57
C GLU A 37 -1.18 10.56 -7.21
N THR A 38 -0.22 10.63 -8.12
CA THR A 38 0.35 9.46 -8.76
C THR A 38 1.72 9.18 -8.18
N PHE A 39 1.95 7.95 -7.74
CA PHE A 39 3.21 7.54 -7.13
C PHE A 39 3.60 6.13 -7.54
N GLU A 40 4.89 5.83 -7.36
CA GLU A 40 5.40 4.47 -7.51
C GLU A 40 5.49 3.78 -6.15
N MET A 41 5.24 2.48 -6.14
CA MET A 41 5.53 1.63 -4.99
C MET A 41 6.03 0.25 -5.41
N GLU A 42 6.68 -0.45 -4.49
CA GLU A 42 7.11 -1.82 -4.73
C GLU A 42 5.91 -2.72 -4.97
N LYS A 43 6.05 -3.64 -5.92
CA LYS A 43 5.03 -4.65 -6.17
C LYS A 43 4.88 -5.55 -4.93
N PRO A 44 3.65 -5.89 -4.51
CA PRO A 44 3.46 -6.81 -3.40
C PRO A 44 4.14 -8.15 -3.69
N LYS A 45 4.85 -8.69 -2.69
CA LYS A 45 5.54 -9.98 -2.78
C LYS A 45 4.60 -11.16 -2.52
N GLU A 46 3.44 -10.90 -1.92
CA GLU A 46 2.43 -11.91 -1.67
C GLU A 46 1.78 -12.34 -3.00
N GLU A 47 1.91 -13.62 -3.37
CA GLU A 47 1.49 -14.16 -4.67
C GLU A 47 -0.01 -13.95 -4.96
N ASP A 48 -0.86 -14.05 -3.93
CA ASP A 48 -2.31 -13.79 -4.01
C ASP A 48 -2.66 -12.36 -4.40
N LEU A 49 -1.82 -11.39 -4.03
CA LEU A 49 -1.99 -9.99 -4.42
C LEU A 49 -1.32 -9.74 -5.77
N ALA A 50 -0.08 -10.20 -5.93
CA ALA A 50 0.73 -10.01 -7.13
C ALA A 50 0.04 -10.53 -8.40
N SER A 51 -0.64 -11.68 -8.31
CA SER A 51 -1.41 -12.29 -9.42
C SER A 51 -2.64 -11.48 -9.85
N LYS A 52 -3.14 -10.59 -8.99
CA LYS A 52 -4.32 -9.74 -9.25
C LYS A 52 -3.95 -8.32 -9.68
N ILE A 53 -2.68 -7.95 -9.59
CA ILE A 53 -2.16 -6.67 -10.05
C ILE A 53 -2.28 -6.60 -11.57
N ARG A 54 -3.02 -5.60 -12.05
CA ARG A 54 -3.14 -5.27 -13.48
C ARG A 54 -3.53 -3.80 -13.63
N PRO A 55 -3.15 -3.14 -14.74
CA PRO A 55 -3.63 -1.81 -15.05
C PRO A 55 -5.17 -1.73 -14.99
N GLY A 56 -5.68 -0.67 -14.37
CA GLY A 56 -7.11 -0.44 -14.15
C GLY A 56 -7.67 -1.08 -12.88
N ALA A 57 -6.95 -1.99 -12.21
CA ALA A 57 -7.41 -2.59 -10.95
C ALA A 57 -7.43 -1.57 -9.80
N GLU A 58 -8.48 -1.61 -8.99
CA GLU A 58 -8.55 -0.85 -7.74
C GLU A 58 -7.92 -1.64 -6.60
N VAL A 59 -7.14 -0.96 -5.75
CA VAL A 59 -6.44 -1.54 -4.62
C VAL A 59 -6.66 -0.71 -3.36
N GLU A 60 -6.73 -1.39 -2.22
CA GLU A 60 -6.59 -0.74 -0.92
C GLU A 60 -5.12 -0.78 -0.52
N TYR A 61 -4.55 0.38 -0.21
CA TYR A 61 -3.19 0.50 0.27
C TYR A 61 -3.15 1.29 1.57
N TRP A 62 -2.19 0.94 2.42
CA TRP A 62 -1.97 1.60 3.70
C TRP A 62 -0.68 2.41 3.66
N THR A 63 -0.73 3.60 4.24
CA THR A 63 0.45 4.41 4.52
C THR A 63 0.79 4.26 6.01
N ILE A 64 2.00 3.77 6.29
CA ILE A 64 2.52 3.54 7.64
C ILE A 64 3.88 4.24 7.72
N MET A 65 3.96 5.33 8.47
CA MET A 65 5.20 6.11 8.66
C MET A 65 5.90 6.45 7.32
N GLY A 66 5.12 6.87 6.31
CA GLY A 66 5.64 7.21 4.97
C GLY A 66 5.92 6.02 4.04
N ARG A 67 5.72 4.79 4.50
CA ARG A 67 5.80 3.58 3.65
C ARG A 67 4.41 3.18 3.18
N ARG A 68 4.28 2.84 1.90
CA ARG A 68 3.01 2.40 1.30
C ARG A 68 3.02 0.88 1.12
N LYS A 69 1.94 0.20 1.48
CA LYS A 69 1.76 -1.24 1.27
C LYS A 69 0.35 -1.54 0.73
N ILE A 70 0.24 -2.31 -0.35
CA ILE A 70 -1.05 -2.84 -0.81
C ILE A 70 -1.48 -3.95 0.14
N VAL A 71 -2.72 -3.87 0.62
CA VAL A 71 -3.31 -4.89 1.50
C VAL A 71 -4.37 -5.72 0.79
N ARG A 72 -5.00 -5.17 -0.25
CA ARG A 72 -6.09 -5.84 -0.96
C ARG A 72 -6.21 -5.32 -2.38
N VAL A 73 -6.51 -6.22 -3.31
CA VAL A 73 -6.99 -5.88 -4.65
C VAL A 73 -8.51 -6.12 -4.68
N LYS A 74 -9.27 -5.15 -5.20
CA LYS A 74 -10.73 -5.27 -5.38
C LYS A 74 -11.09 -6.02 -6.65
#